data_AF-A0A3D1F881-F1
#
_entry.id   AF-A0A3D1F881-F1
#
_cell.length_a   1.000
_cell.length_b   1.000
_cell.length_c   1.000
_cell.angle_alpha   90.00
_cell.angle_beta   90.00
_cell.angle_gamma   90.00
#
_symmetry.space_group_name_H-M   'P 1'
#
loop_
_entity.id
_entity.type
_entity.pdbx_description
1 polymer ?
#
loop_
_entity_poly.entity_id
_entity_poly.type
_entity_poly.pdbx_seq_one_letter_code
_entity_poly.pdbx_strand_id
1 'polypeptide(L)' 'MDKLAVVTGNAHPELAKNICKYLKIKLSECLVGRFSEGEIRVKIEEN' A
#
# COMPACT_ATOMS: atom_id res chain seq x y z
N MET A 1 -18.51 7.44 2.08
CA MET A 1 -18.01 6.07 1.81
C MET A 1 -16.52 6.01 2.20
N ASP A 2 -16.18 6.64 3.34
CA ASP A 2 -14.84 7.21 3.60
C ASP A 2 -14.05 6.43 4.65
N LYS A 3 -14.17 5.11 4.68
CA LYS A 3 -13.49 4.26 5.69
C LYS A 3 -12.62 3.15 5.12
N LEU A 4 -12.55 3.00 3.79
CA LEU A 4 -11.80 1.91 3.17
C LEU A 4 -10.51 2.43 2.55
N ALA A 5 -9.39 2.11 3.19
CA ALA A 5 -8.05 2.29 2.68
C ALA A 5 -7.47 0.94 2.25
N VAL A 6 -6.74 0.92 1.13
CA VAL A 6 -6.03 -0.28 0.65
C VAL A 6 -4.56 0.07 0.52
N VAL A 7 -3.72 -0.67 1.23
CA VAL A 7 -2.25 -0.57 1.15
C VAL A 7 -1.68 -1.86 0.56
N THR A 8 -0.50 -1.78 -0.04
CA THR A 8 0.19 -2.95 -0.61
C THR A 8 1.65 -2.97 -0.21
N GLY A 9 2.16 -4.17 0.08
CA GLY A 9 3.59 -4.42 0.18
C GLY A 9 4.24 -4.66 -1.18
N ASN A 10 5.47 -5.17 -1.15
CA ASN A 10 6.33 -5.30 -2.33
C ASN A 10 6.15 -6.62 -3.10
N ALA A 11 5.32 -7.54 -2.60
CA ALA A 11 5.17 -8.87 -3.19
C ALA A 11 4.51 -8.83 -4.57
N HIS A 12 3.44 -8.05 -4.75
CA HIS A 12 2.75 -7.92 -6.04
C HIS A 12 1.97 -6.59 -6.19
N PRO A 13 2.67 -5.45 -6.38
CA PRO A 13 2.02 -4.13 -6.46
C PRO A 13 1.01 -3.99 -7.59
N GLU A 14 1.21 -4.69 -8.71
CA GLU A 14 0.31 -4.63 -9.87
C GLU A 14 -1.07 -5.23 -9.57
N LEU A 15 -1.13 -6.35 -8.83
CA LEU A 15 -2.39 -6.97 -8.43
C LEU A 15 -3.20 -6.03 -7.53
N ALA A 16 -2.54 -5.38 -6.57
CA ALA A 16 -3.19 -4.40 -5.71
C ALA A 16 -3.78 -3.23 -6.52
N LYS A 17 -3.03 -2.70 -7.50
CA LYS A 17 -3.52 -1.65 -8.41
C LYS A 17 -4.74 -2.11 -9.21
N ASN A 18 -4.74 -3.35 -9.71
CA ASN A 18 -5.88 -3.90 -10.43
C ASN A 18 -7.10 -4.02 -9.52
N ILE A 19 -6.95 -4.52 -8.29
CA ILE A 19 -8.04 -4.60 -7.30
C ILE A 19 -8.62 -3.21 -7.01
N CYS A 20 -7.77 -2.20 -6.72
CA CYS A 20 -8.21 -0.83 -6.49
C CYS A 20 -8.99 -0.25 -7.68
N LYS A 21 -8.55 -0.55 -8.91
CA LYS A 21 -9.26 -0.16 -10.14
C LYS A 21 -10.66 -0.78 -10.23
N TYR A 22 -10.82 -2.06 -9.90
CA TYR A 22 -12.13 -2.73 -9.86
C TYR A 22 -13.05 -2.14 -8.78
N LEU A 23 -12.50 -1.86 -7.61
CA LEU A 23 -13.22 -1.27 -6.48
C LEU A 23 -13.49 0.23 -6.64
N LYS A 24 -12.94 0.87 -7.67
CA LYS A 24 -13.01 2.32 -7.93
C LYS A 24 -12.52 3.17 -6.74
N ILE A 25 -11.48 2.68 -6.05
CA ILE A 25 -10.81 3.40 -4.97
C ILE A 25 -9.34 3.63 -5.32
N LYS A 26 -8.72 4.61 -4.67
CA LYS A 26 -7.28 4.83 -4.80
C LYS A 26 -6.53 3.86 -3.88
N LEU A 27 -5.35 3.45 -4.32
CA LEU A 27 -4.40 2.74 -3.48
C LEU A 27 -3.74 3.78 -2.57
N SER A 28 -3.78 3.56 -1.26
CA SER A 28 -3.23 4.47 -0.26
C SER A 28 -1.70 4.53 -0.36
N GLU A 29 -1.15 5.71 -0.15
CA GLU A 29 0.30 5.91 -0.19
C GLU A 29 0.96 5.34 1.08
N CYS A 30 1.87 4.39 0.88
CA CYS A 30 2.64 3.79 1.95
C CYS A 30 4.07 3.48 1.49
N LEU A 31 5.04 3.77 2.35
CA LEU A 31 6.41 3.31 2.21
C LEU A 31 6.52 1.90 2.79
N VAL A 32 6.90 0.94 1.95
CA VAL A 32 7.22 -0.43 2.36
C VAL A 32 8.61 -0.77 1.85
N GLY A 33 9.56 -0.91 2.77
CA GLY A 33 10.96 -1.12 2.46
C GLY A 33 11.69 -1.86 3.57
N ARG A 34 13.01 -1.73 3.58
CA ARG A 34 13.86 -2.27 4.63
C ARG A 34 14.80 -1.20 5.16
N PHE A 35 15.16 -1.29 6.44
CA PHE A 35 16.28 -0.55 7.01
C PHE A 35 17.60 -1.13 6.52
N SER A 36 18.70 -0.42 6.78
CA SER A 36 20.07 -0.85 6.45
C SER A 36 20.40 -2.24 7.02
N GLU A 37 19.95 -2.52 8.24
CA GLU A 37 20.10 -3.81 8.91
C GLU A 37 19.11 -4.90 8.45
N GLY A 38 18.27 -4.61 7.46
CA GLY A 38 17.38 -5.59 6.82
C GLY A 38 16.00 -5.76 7.47
N GLU A 39 15.76 -5.10 8.60
CA GLU A 39 14.43 -5.03 9.24
C GLU A 39 13.39 -4.38 8.33
N ILE A 40 12.14 -4.83 8.39
CA ILE A 40 11.07 -4.33 7.55
C ILE A 40 10.61 -2.96 8.06
N ARG A 41 10.59 -1.96 7.18
CA ARG A 41 10.07 -0.62 7.45
C ARG A 41 8.75 -0.42 6.74
N VAL A 42 7.72 -0.03 7.49
CA VAL A 42 6.41 0.36 6.95
C VAL A 42 6.03 1.75 7.48
N LYS A 43 5.62 2.66 6.60
CA LYS A 43 5.07 3.97 6.96
C LYS A 43 3.85 4.24 6.07
N ILE A 44 2.72 4.55 6.69
CA ILE A 44 1.49 4.97 5.99
C ILE A 44 1.51 6.51 5.95
N GLU A 45 1.35 7.11 4.77
CA GLU A 45 1.43 8.57 4.58
C GLU A 45 0.03 9.24 4.62
N GLU A 46 -1.04 8.47 4.83
CA GLU A 46 -2.41 8.98 4.98
C GLU A 46 -2.75 9.30 6.44
N ASN A 47 -3.63 10.31 6.65
CA ASN A 47 -4.09 10.82 7.96
C ASN A 47 -5.34 10.10 8.47
#